data_AF-A0A8X7ULR0-F1
#
_entry.id   AF-A0A8X7ULR0-F1
#
_cell.length_a   1.000
_cell.length_b   1.000
_cell.length_c   1.000
_cell.angle_alpha   90.00
_cell.angle_beta   90.00
_cell.angle_gamma   90.00
#
_symmetry.space_group_name_H-M   'P 1'
#
loop_
_entity.id
_entity.type
_entity.pdbx_description
1 polymer ?
#
loop_
_entity_poly.entity_id
_entity_poly.type
_entity_poly.pdbx_seq_one_letter_code
_entity_poly.pdbx_strand_id
1 'polypeptide(L)'
;MASKGIVNTPGLDVPVKNFSDACSRFFVVFKVLKTGMFPRFAEIDYVTKVNDLAEASNLTPTLELMVDRDIEANCVRKVGSHTRNLLRIKRSLEMMRVMCEVLFDVFLKLIRRSDHSLRDATFTAYNQVFAPHHGWAIQQAVATGIGSLLPKTLLSGMFNETEETFKIHAQSYVTASASVTNYLDNLFLSKNLGIDW
;
A
#
# COMPACT_ATOMS: atom_id res chain seq x y z
N MET A 1 11.62 9.68 36.09
CA MET A 1 12.44 8.84 35.19
C MET A 1 11.73 7.53 34.97
N ALA A 2 11.29 7.27 33.73
CA ALA A 2 11.00 5.93 33.23
C ALA A 2 10.94 6.00 31.70
N SER A 3 12.12 5.94 31.06
CA SER A 3 12.20 5.59 29.64
C SER A 3 11.92 4.09 29.54
N LYS A 4 10.70 3.71 29.15
CA LYS A 4 10.49 2.36 28.61
C LYS A 4 11.05 2.37 27.19
N GLY A 5 12.26 1.82 27.09
CA GLY A 5 13.01 1.69 25.87
C GLY A 5 12.21 0.97 24.79
N ILE A 6 12.45 1.41 23.56
CA ILE A 6 12.10 0.70 22.33
C ILE A 6 12.72 -0.68 22.44
N VAL A 7 11.89 -1.70 22.60
CA VAL A 7 12.32 -3.09 22.44
C VAL A 7 12.54 -3.27 20.95
N ASN A 8 13.80 -3.14 20.51
CA ASN A 8 14.26 -3.78 19.28
C ASN A 8 13.89 -5.25 19.38
N THR A 9 12.88 -5.69 18.61
CA THR A 9 12.48 -7.10 18.58
C THR A 9 13.40 -7.79 17.57
N PRO A 10 14.34 -8.65 18.00
CA PRO A 10 15.16 -9.42 17.08
C PRO A 10 14.27 -10.45 16.38
N GLY A 11 14.36 -10.54 15.05
CA GLY A 11 13.83 -11.66 14.26
C GLY A 11 12.31 -11.77 14.19
N LEU A 12 11.60 -10.71 13.74
CA LEU A 12 10.22 -10.91 13.30
C LEU A 12 10.26 -11.59 11.92
N ASP A 13 10.28 -12.92 11.93
CA ASP A 13 10.19 -13.76 10.74
C ASP A 13 8.78 -13.63 10.13
N VAL A 14 8.56 -12.60 9.31
CA VAL A 14 7.29 -12.40 8.62
C VAL A 14 7.19 -13.42 7.48
N PRO A 15 6.23 -14.37 7.53
CA PRO A 15 6.12 -15.38 6.48
C PRO A 15 5.65 -14.75 5.17
N VAL A 16 6.31 -15.06 4.06
CA VAL A 16 5.96 -14.49 2.74
C VAL A 16 4.50 -14.78 2.41
N LYS A 17 4.05 -16.01 2.69
CA LYS A 17 2.67 -16.45 2.46
C LYS A 17 1.66 -15.59 3.21
N ASN A 18 1.89 -15.33 4.50
CA ASN A 18 0.95 -14.53 5.30
C ASN A 18 0.91 -13.08 4.81
N PHE A 19 2.08 -12.53 4.45
CA PHE A 19 2.17 -11.19 3.89
C PHE A 19 1.45 -11.07 2.54
N SER A 20 1.69 -11.98 1.61
CA SER A 20 1.04 -11.98 0.29
C SER A 20 -0.46 -12.21 0.40
N ASP A 21 -0.90 -13.12 1.27
CA ASP A 21 -2.32 -13.40 1.53
C ASP A 21 -3.02 -12.14 2.08
N ALA A 22 -2.38 -11.41 3.00
CA ALA A 22 -2.91 -10.14 3.50
C ALA A 22 -2.95 -9.07 2.39
N CYS A 23 -1.90 -8.94 1.60
CA CYS A 23 -1.84 -7.99 0.48
C CYS A 23 -2.87 -8.30 -0.61
N SER A 24 -3.24 -9.56 -0.82
CA SER A 24 -4.27 -9.95 -1.81
C SER A 24 -5.67 -9.41 -1.47
N ARG A 25 -5.94 -9.08 -0.20
CA ARG A 25 -7.22 -8.50 0.22
C ARG A 25 -7.49 -7.15 -0.46
N PHE A 26 -6.44 -6.41 -0.84
CA PHE A 26 -6.56 -5.17 -1.61
C PHE A 26 -7.23 -5.34 -2.97
N PHE A 27 -7.28 -6.55 -3.53
CA PHE A 27 -7.92 -6.79 -4.82
C PHE A 27 -9.41 -6.40 -4.79
N VAL A 28 -10.05 -6.43 -3.61
CA VAL A 28 -11.44 -5.95 -3.45
C VAL A 28 -11.56 -4.45 -3.74
N VAL A 29 -10.55 -3.65 -3.37
CA VAL A 29 -10.54 -2.21 -3.64
C VAL A 29 -10.53 -1.96 -5.13
N PHE A 30 -9.69 -2.65 -5.89
CA PHE A 30 -9.68 -2.51 -7.35
C PHE A 30 -10.99 -3.01 -7.99
N LYS A 31 -11.59 -4.08 -7.48
CA LYS A 31 -12.93 -4.54 -7.93
C LYS A 31 -14.00 -3.47 -7.71
N VAL A 32 -13.95 -2.78 -6.58
CA VAL A 32 -14.85 -1.66 -6.27
C VAL A 32 -14.54 -0.44 -7.16
N LEU A 33 -13.28 -0.13 -7.41
CA LEU A 33 -12.92 1.03 -8.23
C LEU A 33 -13.10 0.81 -9.74
N LYS A 34 -13.23 -0.44 -10.21
CA LYS A 34 -13.46 -0.80 -11.62
C LYS A 34 -14.73 -0.21 -12.25
N THR A 35 -15.67 0.30 -11.44
CA THR A 35 -16.87 0.98 -11.93
C THR A 35 -16.63 2.45 -12.28
N GLY A 36 -15.48 3.03 -11.91
CA GLY A 36 -14.97 4.33 -12.37
C GLY A 36 -13.72 4.14 -13.21
N MET A 37 -13.32 5.13 -14.00
CA MET A 37 -12.17 5.05 -14.92
C MET A 37 -10.82 5.10 -14.15
N PHE A 38 -10.65 4.24 -13.15
CA PHE A 38 -9.38 4.08 -12.46
C PHE A 38 -8.38 3.39 -13.41
N PRO A 39 -7.10 3.79 -13.43
CA PRO A 39 -6.20 3.27 -14.43
C PRO A 39 -5.98 1.76 -14.24
N ARG A 40 -6.46 0.95 -15.19
CA ARG A 40 -6.33 -0.52 -15.20
C ARG A 40 -4.89 -0.99 -14.99
N PHE A 41 -3.91 -0.16 -15.38
CA PHE A 41 -2.50 -0.47 -15.16
C PHE A 41 -2.15 -0.59 -13.67
N ALA A 42 -2.75 0.21 -12.79
CA ALA A 42 -2.41 0.19 -11.36
C ALA A 42 -2.90 -1.10 -10.68
N GLU A 43 -4.07 -1.61 -11.09
CA GLU A 43 -4.53 -2.93 -10.66
C GLU A 43 -3.58 -4.02 -11.16
N ILE A 44 -3.29 -4.07 -12.47
CA ILE A 44 -2.43 -5.09 -13.07
C ILE A 44 -1.06 -5.06 -12.37
N ASP A 45 -0.48 -3.87 -12.22
CA ASP A 45 0.83 -3.67 -11.62
C ASP A 45 0.90 -4.17 -10.16
N TYR A 46 -0.15 -3.93 -9.36
CA TYR A 46 -0.23 -4.43 -7.98
C TYR A 46 -0.49 -5.94 -7.92
N VAL A 47 -1.48 -6.44 -8.65
CA VAL A 47 -1.88 -7.86 -8.65
C VAL A 47 -0.72 -8.75 -9.10
N THR A 48 -0.03 -8.39 -10.18
CA THR A 48 1.13 -9.16 -10.66
C THR A 48 2.21 -9.28 -9.59
N LYS A 49 2.49 -8.21 -8.84
CA LYS A 49 3.50 -8.23 -7.78
C LYS A 49 3.07 -9.07 -6.59
N VAL A 50 1.84 -8.93 -6.13
CA VAL A 50 1.34 -9.74 -5.00
C VAL A 50 1.35 -11.23 -5.35
N ASN A 51 0.97 -11.58 -6.58
CA ASN A 51 1.00 -12.97 -7.06
C ASN A 51 2.43 -13.51 -7.15
N ASP A 52 3.39 -12.69 -7.59
CA ASP A 52 4.81 -13.05 -7.58
C ASP A 52 5.31 -13.42 -6.17
N LEU A 53 5.01 -12.62 -5.15
CA LEU A 53 5.37 -12.97 -3.76
C LEU A 53 4.62 -14.22 -3.28
N ALA A 54 3.35 -14.38 -3.65
CA ALA A 54 2.58 -15.57 -3.29
C ALA A 54 3.20 -16.85 -3.88
N GLU A 55 3.66 -16.79 -5.13
CA GLU A 55 4.38 -17.90 -5.76
C GLU A 55 5.74 -18.14 -5.11
N ALA A 56 6.50 -17.08 -4.84
CA ALA A 56 7.78 -17.14 -4.15
C ALA A 56 7.67 -17.77 -2.74
N SER A 57 6.51 -17.63 -2.09
CA SER A 57 6.27 -18.19 -0.75
C SER A 57 6.39 -19.71 -0.67
N ASN A 58 6.29 -20.41 -1.80
CA ASN A 58 6.51 -21.86 -1.87
C ASN A 58 7.98 -22.26 -1.65
N LEU A 59 8.91 -21.35 -1.95
CA LEU A 59 10.36 -21.58 -1.90
C LEU A 59 11.05 -20.74 -0.84
N THR A 60 10.47 -19.61 -0.45
CA THR A 60 11.00 -18.65 0.52
C THR A 60 10.05 -18.52 1.72
N PRO A 61 10.41 -19.05 2.90
CA PRO A 61 9.52 -19.02 4.05
C PRO A 61 9.29 -17.60 4.58
N THR A 62 10.32 -16.75 4.64
CA THR A 62 10.25 -15.41 5.26
C THR A 62 10.62 -14.31 4.29
N LEU A 63 10.09 -13.10 4.52
CA LEU A 63 10.43 -11.91 3.73
C LEU A 63 11.93 -11.60 3.78
N GLU A 64 12.57 -11.80 4.94
CA GLU A 64 14.01 -11.60 5.08
C GLU A 64 14.82 -12.53 4.16
N LEU A 65 14.54 -13.84 4.19
CA LEU A 65 15.24 -14.80 3.35
C LEU A 65 14.96 -14.56 1.85
N MET A 66 13.77 -14.09 1.50
CA MET A 66 13.44 -13.70 0.13
C MET A 66 14.32 -12.53 -0.35
N VAL A 67 14.55 -11.53 0.50
CA VAL A 67 15.45 -10.41 0.20
C VAL A 67 16.91 -10.88 0.11
N ASP A 68 17.36 -11.72 1.04
CA ASP A 68 18.73 -12.24 1.06
C ASP A 68 19.07 -13.02 -0.22
N ARG A 69 18.15 -13.83 -0.73
CA ARG A 69 18.35 -14.54 -2.00
C ARG A 69 18.53 -13.61 -3.19
N ASP A 70 17.78 -12.51 -3.26
CA ASP A 70 17.94 -11.52 -4.34
C ASP A 70 19.24 -10.72 -4.21
N ILE A 71 19.75 -10.53 -2.98
CA ILE A 71 21.07 -9.96 -2.72
C ILE A 71 22.17 -10.91 -3.22
N GLU A 72 22.11 -12.19 -2.83
CA GLU A 72 23.05 -13.22 -3.26
C GLU A 72 23.06 -13.39 -4.78
N ALA A 73 21.89 -13.32 -5.41
CA ALA A 73 21.73 -13.38 -6.86
C ALA A 73 22.05 -12.05 -7.58
N ASN A 74 22.42 -10.99 -6.85
CA ASN A 74 22.70 -9.64 -7.37
C ASN A 74 21.59 -9.10 -8.29
N CYS A 75 20.32 -9.32 -7.91
CA CYS A 75 19.16 -9.00 -8.72
C CYS A 75 18.13 -8.10 -8.02
N VAL A 76 18.42 -7.60 -6.81
CA VAL A 76 17.53 -6.76 -5.98
C VAL A 76 16.71 -5.74 -6.77
N ARG A 77 17.32 -4.97 -7.68
CA ARG A 77 16.65 -3.90 -8.43
C ARG A 77 16.14 -4.30 -9.82
N LYS A 78 16.39 -5.54 -10.24
CA LYS A 78 15.97 -6.06 -11.55
C LYS A 78 14.45 -6.02 -11.66
N VAL A 79 13.93 -5.66 -12.84
CA VAL A 79 12.48 -5.73 -13.08
C VAL A 79 12.01 -7.17 -12.82
N GLY A 80 10.99 -7.32 -11.98
CA GLY A 80 10.42 -8.62 -11.62
C GLY A 80 11.13 -9.36 -10.49
N SER A 81 12.20 -8.82 -9.88
CA SER A 81 12.74 -9.41 -8.65
C SER A 81 11.74 -9.30 -7.49
N HIS A 82 11.77 -10.27 -6.59
CA HIS A 82 10.85 -10.32 -5.46
C HIS A 82 11.04 -9.12 -4.52
N THR A 83 12.29 -8.71 -4.31
CA THR A 83 12.67 -7.55 -3.48
C THR A 83 12.16 -6.24 -4.07
N ARG A 84 12.25 -6.06 -5.39
CA ARG A 84 11.65 -4.91 -6.07
C ARG A 84 10.13 -4.93 -5.98
N ASN A 85 9.52 -6.10 -6.16
CA ASN A 85 8.07 -6.23 -6.06
C ASN A 85 7.58 -5.92 -4.65
N LEU A 86 8.30 -6.38 -3.62
CA LEU A 86 8.04 -6.07 -2.22
C LEU A 86 8.08 -4.56 -1.93
N LEU A 87 9.09 -3.84 -2.42
CA LEU A 87 9.19 -2.38 -2.24
C LEU A 87 7.98 -1.65 -2.87
N ARG A 88 7.53 -2.10 -4.04
CA ARG A 88 6.38 -1.48 -4.74
C ARG A 88 5.05 -1.81 -4.05
N ILE A 89 4.91 -3.01 -3.47
CA ILE A 89 3.77 -3.35 -2.61
C ILE A 89 3.79 -2.48 -1.35
N LYS A 90 4.95 -2.29 -0.70
CA LYS A 90 5.11 -1.42 0.48
C LYS A 90 4.52 -0.02 0.22
N ARG A 91 4.90 0.60 -0.90
CA ARG A 91 4.38 1.91 -1.32
C ARG A 91 2.86 1.90 -1.54
N SER A 92 2.30 0.81 -2.04
CA SER A 92 0.85 0.67 -2.21
C SER A 92 0.12 0.65 -0.86
N LEU A 93 0.69 -0.02 0.14
CA LEU A 93 0.17 -0.01 1.51
C LEU A 93 0.24 1.40 2.13
N GLU A 94 1.35 2.11 1.92
CA GLU A 94 1.50 3.49 2.37
C GLU A 94 0.50 4.44 1.72
N MET A 95 0.27 4.32 0.42
CA MET A 95 -0.73 5.14 -0.28
C MET A 95 -2.12 4.92 0.33
N MET A 96 -2.50 3.67 0.61
CA MET A 96 -3.78 3.38 1.24
C MET A 96 -3.85 3.92 2.66
N ARG A 97 -2.75 3.86 3.42
CA ARG A 97 -2.69 4.42 4.77
C ARG A 97 -2.96 5.92 4.74
N VAL A 98 -2.24 6.66 3.88
CA VAL A 98 -2.45 8.11 3.71
C VAL A 98 -3.88 8.40 3.24
N MET A 99 -4.43 7.60 2.33
CA MET A 99 -5.81 7.77 1.86
C MET A 99 -6.81 7.58 3.01
N CYS A 100 -6.63 6.55 3.85
CA CYS A 100 -7.43 6.32 5.05
C CYS A 100 -7.29 7.46 6.06
N GLU A 101 -6.08 7.96 6.30
CA GLU A 101 -5.82 9.11 7.19
C GLU A 101 -6.56 10.36 6.70
N VAL A 102 -6.45 10.70 5.41
CA VAL A 102 -7.13 11.87 4.83
C VAL A 102 -8.65 11.70 4.88
N LEU A 103 -9.17 10.52 4.53
CA LEU A 103 -10.60 10.24 4.61
C LEU A 103 -11.10 10.35 6.05
N PHE A 104 -10.39 9.76 7.01
CA PHE A 104 -10.72 9.83 8.43
C PHE A 104 -10.77 11.27 8.93
N ASP A 105 -9.82 12.12 8.52
CA ASP A 105 -9.78 13.55 8.84
C ASP A 105 -11.00 14.31 8.30
N VAL A 106 -11.42 14.00 7.06
CA VAL A 106 -12.65 14.55 6.46
C VAL A 106 -13.87 14.13 7.27
N PHE A 107 -13.91 12.87 7.71
CA PHE A 107 -15.03 12.30 8.44
C PHE A 107 -15.12 12.75 9.92
N LEU A 108 -14.00 13.01 10.58
CA LEU A 108 -13.97 13.50 11.98
C LEU A 108 -14.33 14.98 12.10
N LYS A 109 -13.93 15.80 11.13
CA LYS A 109 -14.14 17.26 11.22
C LYS A 109 -15.59 17.70 10.93
N LEU A 110 -16.52 16.76 10.76
CA LEU A 110 -17.93 17.02 10.37
C LEU A 110 -18.07 17.96 9.17
N ILE A 111 -17.02 18.03 8.34
CA ILE A 111 -17.03 18.87 7.15
C ILE A 111 -17.93 18.13 6.15
N ARG A 112 -19.21 18.52 6.07
CA ARG A 112 -20.16 18.12 5.01
C ARG A 112 -19.73 18.66 3.64
N ARG A 113 -18.45 18.58 3.27
CA ARG A 113 -17.98 18.98 1.95
C ARG A 113 -18.04 17.79 1.01
N SER A 114 -18.97 17.94 0.05
CA SER A 114 -18.96 17.54 -1.36
C SER A 114 -18.41 16.17 -1.76
N ASP A 115 -18.98 15.63 -2.82
CA ASP A 115 -18.60 14.42 -3.55
C ASP A 115 -17.11 14.31 -3.99
N HIS A 116 -16.30 15.35 -3.77
CA HIS A 116 -14.86 15.44 -4.11
C HIS A 116 -13.91 14.81 -3.07
N SER A 117 -14.36 14.43 -1.87
CA SER A 117 -13.44 14.02 -0.79
C SER A 117 -12.59 12.80 -1.10
N LEU A 118 -13.10 11.83 -1.86
CA LEU A 118 -12.32 10.65 -2.26
C LEU A 118 -11.27 11.01 -3.31
N ARG A 119 -11.66 11.79 -4.32
CA ARG A 119 -10.75 12.24 -5.37
C ARG A 119 -9.59 13.00 -4.75
N ASP A 120 -9.89 13.93 -3.84
CA ASP A 120 -8.89 14.73 -3.15
C ASP A 120 -8.01 13.86 -2.23
N ALA A 121 -8.59 12.90 -1.51
CA ALA A 121 -7.83 11.95 -0.69
C ALA A 121 -6.89 11.09 -1.54
N THR A 122 -7.38 10.58 -2.67
CA THR A 122 -6.59 9.74 -3.58
C THR A 122 -5.48 10.54 -4.24
N PHE A 123 -5.76 11.77 -4.66
CA PHE A 123 -4.77 12.69 -5.24
C PHE A 123 -3.68 13.04 -4.22
N THR A 124 -4.07 13.37 -2.99
CA THR A 124 -3.14 13.67 -1.90
C THR A 124 -2.24 12.47 -1.60
N ALA A 125 -2.84 11.29 -1.41
CA ALA A 125 -2.09 10.07 -1.14
C ALA A 125 -1.13 9.70 -2.29
N TYR A 126 -1.57 9.85 -3.54
CA TYR A 126 -0.71 9.61 -4.71
C TYR A 126 0.49 10.54 -4.75
N ASN A 127 0.26 11.84 -4.56
CA ASN A 127 1.33 12.84 -4.63
C ASN A 127 2.37 12.65 -3.51
N GLN A 128 1.92 12.23 -2.33
CA GLN A 128 2.81 11.99 -1.20
C GLN A 128 3.65 10.72 -1.38
N VAL A 129 3.07 9.64 -1.92
CA VAL A 129 3.70 8.31 -1.89
C VAL A 129 4.29 7.90 -3.24
N PHE A 130 3.56 8.08 -4.33
CA PHE A 130 3.94 7.52 -5.63
C PHE A 130 4.52 8.52 -6.61
N ALA A 131 4.06 9.78 -6.60
CA ALA A 131 4.54 10.80 -7.54
C ALA A 131 6.08 10.95 -7.54
N PRO A 132 6.79 10.92 -6.39
CA PRO A 132 8.27 10.99 -6.38
C PRO A 132 8.96 9.85 -7.15
N HIS A 133 8.28 8.72 -7.38
CA HIS A 133 8.83 7.52 -8.01
C HIS A 133 8.25 7.24 -9.40
N HIS A 134 7.43 8.14 -9.95
CA HIS A 134 6.81 8.00 -11.26
C HIS A 134 7.30 9.08 -12.21
N GLY A 135 7.63 8.69 -13.43
CA GLY A 135 7.92 9.64 -14.51
C GLY A 135 6.67 10.42 -14.93
N TRP A 136 6.88 11.56 -15.58
CA TRP A 136 5.82 12.51 -15.96
C TRP A 136 4.62 11.86 -16.65
N ALA A 137 4.85 10.95 -17.61
CA ALA A 137 3.77 10.27 -18.33
C ALA A 137 2.84 9.45 -17.40
N ILE A 138 3.41 8.77 -16.40
CA ILE A 138 2.62 8.01 -15.41
C ILE A 138 1.86 8.96 -14.50
N GLN A 139 2.48 10.06 -14.06
CA GLN A 139 1.80 11.08 -13.24
C GLN A 139 0.57 11.66 -13.95
N GLN A 140 0.69 11.99 -15.25
CA GLN A 140 -0.44 12.49 -16.05
C GLN A 140 -1.56 11.44 -16.22
N ALA A 141 -1.19 10.18 -16.46
CA ALA A 141 -2.16 9.09 -16.57
C ALA A 141 -2.92 8.88 -15.24
N VAL A 142 -2.22 8.96 -14.11
CA VAL A 142 -2.86 8.86 -12.78
C VAL A 142 -3.77 10.06 -12.52
N ALA A 143 -3.32 11.29 -12.78
CA ALA A 143 -4.14 12.49 -12.58
C ALA A 143 -5.45 12.43 -13.38
N THR A 144 -5.39 11.95 -14.62
CA THR A 144 -6.56 11.74 -15.47
C THR A 144 -7.52 10.69 -14.89
N GLY A 145 -6.97 9.55 -14.43
CA GLY A 145 -7.76 8.49 -13.81
C GLY A 145 -8.42 8.91 -12.49
N ILE A 146 -7.69 9.64 -11.64
CA ILE A 146 -8.21 10.21 -10.39
C ILE A 146 -9.34 11.22 -10.67
N GLY A 147 -9.19 12.03 -11.72
CA GLY A 147 -10.23 12.96 -12.18
C GLY A 147 -11.56 12.29 -12.54
N SER A 148 -11.53 10.98 -12.77
CA SER A 148 -12.63 10.16 -13.25
C SER A 148 -13.19 9.21 -12.19
N LEU A 149 -12.75 9.34 -10.94
CA LEU A 149 -13.25 8.56 -9.80
C LEU A 149 -14.71 8.91 -9.49
N LEU A 150 -15.47 7.90 -9.08
CA LEU A 150 -16.86 8.06 -8.67
C LEU A 150 -16.99 8.93 -7.41
N PRO A 151 -18.10 9.67 -7.26
CA PRO A 151 -18.49 10.33 -6.02
C PRO A 151 -18.41 9.42 -4.78
N LYS A 152 -18.04 10.00 -3.63
CA LYS A 152 -17.96 9.32 -2.33
C LYS A 152 -19.24 8.55 -1.97
N THR A 153 -20.40 9.13 -2.25
CA THR A 153 -21.73 8.58 -1.96
C THR A 153 -21.99 7.24 -2.65
N LEU A 154 -21.36 7.01 -3.81
CA LEU A 154 -21.44 5.72 -4.49
C LEU A 154 -20.54 4.68 -3.83
N LEU A 155 -19.36 5.06 -3.34
CA LEU A 155 -18.40 4.12 -2.74
C LEU A 155 -18.83 3.50 -1.41
N SER A 156 -19.52 4.23 -0.54
CA SER A 156 -20.04 3.66 0.71
C SER A 156 -20.97 2.47 0.44
N GLY A 157 -21.78 2.56 -0.62
CA GLY A 157 -22.60 1.46 -1.10
C GLY A 157 -21.79 0.30 -1.70
N MET A 158 -20.57 0.56 -2.20
CA MET A 158 -19.73 -0.46 -2.84
C MET A 158 -18.93 -1.31 -1.85
N PHE A 159 -18.53 -0.74 -0.72
CA PHE A 159 -17.85 -1.51 0.35
C PHE A 159 -18.83 -2.20 1.30
N ASN A 160 -20.14 -1.97 1.16
CA ASN A 160 -21.17 -2.46 2.07
C ASN A 160 -20.88 -2.08 3.54
N GLU A 161 -20.39 -0.85 3.74
CA GLU A 161 -20.02 -0.30 5.05
C GLU A 161 -20.80 0.97 5.36
N THR A 162 -21.14 1.18 6.63
CA THR A 162 -21.57 2.49 7.12
C THR A 162 -20.37 3.40 7.34
N GLU A 163 -20.61 4.69 7.54
CA GLU A 163 -19.53 5.63 7.88
C GLU A 163 -18.82 5.23 9.19
N GLU A 164 -19.58 4.74 10.18
CA GLU A 164 -19.06 4.30 11.48
C GLU A 164 -18.16 3.07 11.34
N THR A 165 -18.59 2.06 10.58
CA THR A 165 -17.77 0.86 10.36
C THR A 165 -16.54 1.18 9.55
N PHE A 166 -16.65 2.04 8.53
CA PHE A 166 -15.51 2.49 7.74
C PHE A 166 -14.46 3.19 8.61
N LYS A 167 -14.87 4.09 9.52
CA LYS A 167 -13.97 4.78 10.46
C LYS A 167 -13.16 3.79 11.30
N ILE A 168 -13.82 2.77 11.85
CA ILE A 168 -13.18 1.75 12.70
C ILE A 168 -12.15 0.95 11.88
N HIS A 169 -12.54 0.48 10.70
CA HIS A 169 -11.66 -0.31 9.85
C HIS A 169 -10.50 0.51 9.27
N ALA A 170 -10.74 1.76 8.86
CA ALA A 170 -9.72 2.68 8.39
C ALA A 170 -8.69 2.96 9.50
N GLN A 171 -9.12 3.25 10.73
CA GLN A 171 -8.20 3.47 11.85
C GLN A 171 -7.38 2.21 12.18
N SER A 172 -8.01 1.03 12.15
CA SER A 172 -7.33 -0.25 12.32
C SER A 172 -6.25 -0.45 11.25
N TYR A 173 -6.61 -0.19 9.99
CA TYR A 173 -5.69 -0.27 8.87
C TYR A 173 -4.51 0.70 9.03
N VAL A 174 -4.75 1.97 9.39
CA VAL A 174 -3.70 2.97 9.59
C VAL A 174 -2.68 2.51 10.63
N THR A 175 -3.15 2.03 11.78
CA THR A 175 -2.28 1.52 12.85
C THR A 175 -1.48 0.29 12.42
N ALA A 176 -2.15 -0.69 11.82
CA ALA A 176 -1.51 -1.95 11.42
C ALA A 176 -0.50 -1.75 10.28
N SER A 177 -0.90 -1.00 9.25
CA SER A 177 -0.05 -0.74 8.08
C SER A 177 1.20 0.05 8.45
N ALA A 178 1.13 1.02 9.37
CA ALA A 178 2.32 1.74 9.84
C ALA A 178 3.37 0.79 10.45
N SER A 179 2.94 -0.20 11.23
CA SER A 179 3.86 -1.20 11.80
C SER A 179 4.48 -2.08 10.72
N VAL A 180 3.69 -2.51 9.74
CA VAL A 180 4.16 -3.34 8.61
C VAL A 180 5.13 -2.57 7.71
N THR A 181 4.82 -1.32 7.35
CA THR A 181 5.69 -0.52 6.47
C THR A 181 6.99 -0.15 7.16
N ASN A 182 6.96 0.13 8.47
CA ASN A 182 8.18 0.35 9.25
C ASN A 182 9.06 -0.89 9.33
N TYR A 183 8.47 -2.08 9.51
CA TYR A 183 9.21 -3.34 9.42
C TYR A 183 9.91 -3.49 8.06
N LEU A 184 9.19 -3.24 6.97
CA LEU A 184 9.73 -3.33 5.62
C LEU A 184 10.86 -2.31 5.39
N ASP A 185 10.69 -1.06 5.80
CA ASP A 185 11.75 -0.05 5.69
C ASP A 185 12.99 -0.47 6.46
N ASN A 186 12.84 -0.95 7.69
CA ASN A 186 13.96 -1.48 8.47
C ASN A 186 14.63 -2.68 7.80
N LEU A 187 13.87 -3.57 7.16
CA LEU A 187 14.42 -4.70 6.41
C LEU A 187 15.30 -4.23 5.24
N PHE A 188 14.84 -3.26 4.43
CA PHE A 188 15.63 -2.70 3.33
C PHE A 188 16.85 -1.91 3.81
N LEU A 189 16.68 -1.09 4.84
CA LEU A 189 17.74 -0.19 5.35
C LEU A 189 18.83 -0.95 6.10
N SER A 190 18.48 -1.95 6.91
CA SER A 190 19.46 -2.79 7.62
C SER A 190 20.35 -3.60 6.66
N LYS A 191 19.86 -3.91 5.47
CA LYS A 191 20.61 -4.58 4.38
C LYS A 191 21.23 -3.59 3.39
N ASN A 192 21.26 -2.29 3.72
CA ASN A 192 21.86 -1.20 2.94
C ASN A 192 21.33 -1.08 1.49
N LEU A 193 20.07 -1.44 1.25
CA LEU A 193 19.47 -1.42 -0.09
C LEU A 193 18.88 -0.05 -0.48
N GLY A 194 18.52 0.74 0.54
CA GLY A 194 17.73 1.98 0.39
C GLY A 194 16.28 1.71 -0.01
N ILE A 195 15.46 2.75 -0.02
CA ILE A 195 14.01 2.67 -0.29
C ILE A 195 13.51 3.63 -1.38
N ASP A 196 14.40 4.41 -2.01
CA ASP A 196 14.04 5.47 -2.96
C ASP A 196 14.18 5.08 -4.45
N TRP A 197 14.34 3.80 -4.74
CA TRP A 197 14.58 3.27 -6.09
C TRP A 197 13.34 2.64 -6.76
#